data_AF-A0A383UTR4-F1
#
_entry.id   AF-A0A383UTR4-F1
#
_cell.length_a   1.000
_cell.length_b   1.000
_cell.length_c   1.000
_cell.angle_alpha   90.00
_cell.angle_beta   90.00
_cell.angle_gamma   90.00
#
_symmetry.space_group_name_H-M   'P 1'
#
loop_
_entity.id
_entity.type
_entity.pdbx_description
1 polymer ?
#
loop_
_entity_poly.entity_id
_entity_poly.type
_entity_poly.pdbx_seq_one_letter_code
_entity_poly.pdbx_strand_id
1 'polypeptide(L)'
;MISCAYVLLFLNQIPFDPPIRHHQIGFHSSYYRSERFDYSPDYQSKYKENKHTKLKVLEPQRLIILGDEPRNPFYGAYQLPSSRYFPKLDGNLDIISTSEKDYGSGTKVMAYCSPTLSTTKIIEKLVHGQIPVTKTHEIDPDSNSISEQQCWKLILLQWEKISGFQTQGPIELAQNEKCSSRDIISLANQGLLSVTGIYSKLAPESKGDIPIVNVKSQLALKDMVSGPQLYAAKRVRNIQKVLVWYFGHLQIFERDIKDYSWWPTTKVCAENNNAAILLNFMRRDLGLFRDLDDKLQQFALLEKSAGKNQAYSSLVSLEAKNKPAQLMAEISRVEIRNSNEPNLDYLDPPFRHK
;
A
#
# COMPACT_ATOMS: atom_id res chain seq x y z
N MET A 1 16.06 17.30 18.49
CA MET A 1 15.18 17.04 17.32
C MET A 1 14.98 15.54 17.15
N ILE A 2 13.73 15.09 17.18
CA ILE A 2 13.37 13.67 17.01
C ILE A 2 13.20 13.37 15.52
N SER A 3 13.75 12.25 15.07
CA SER A 3 13.57 11.74 13.71
C SER A 3 12.59 10.58 13.69
N CYS A 4 11.84 10.43 12.59
CA CYS A 4 10.88 9.35 12.43
C CYS A 4 10.94 8.72 11.03
N ALA A 5 10.70 7.42 10.96
CA ALA A 5 10.39 6.68 9.74
C ALA A 5 8.95 6.15 9.81
N TYR A 6 8.30 5.97 8.66
CA TYR A 6 6.89 5.61 8.57
C TYR A 6 6.74 4.27 7.88
N VAL A 7 5.97 3.37 8.46
CA VAL A 7 5.76 2.02 7.95
C VAL A 7 4.29 1.84 7.65
N LEU A 8 3.98 1.40 6.44
CA LEU A 8 2.64 1.05 5.98
C LEU A 8 2.57 -0.45 5.72
N LEU A 9 1.53 -1.09 6.24
CA LEU A 9 1.32 -2.52 6.13
C LEU A 9 -0.04 -2.77 5.49
N PHE A 10 -0.06 -3.48 4.36
CA PHE A 10 -1.30 -3.84 3.67
C PHE A 10 -1.64 -5.31 3.88
N LEU A 11 -2.82 -5.57 4.43
CA LEU A 11 -3.38 -6.90 4.66
C LEU A 11 -4.71 -7.04 3.94
N ASN A 12 -4.79 -7.93 2.95
CA ASN A 12 -6.05 -8.27 2.30
C ASN A 12 -6.99 -9.01 3.27
N GLN A 13 -8.30 -8.86 3.06
CA GLN A 13 -9.32 -9.66 3.74
C GLN A 13 -9.17 -11.14 3.38
N ILE A 14 -8.36 -11.85 4.15
CA ILE A 14 -8.48 -13.30 4.32
C ILE A 14 -9.23 -13.47 5.64
N PRO A 15 -10.27 -14.32 5.73
CA PRO A 15 -10.95 -14.58 6.99
C PRO A 15 -9.89 -14.97 8.02
N PHE A 16 -9.68 -14.10 9.00
CA PHE A 16 -8.78 -14.36 10.10
C PHE A 16 -9.56 -15.30 11.02
N ASP A 17 -9.17 -16.57 11.06
CA ASP A 17 -9.56 -17.39 12.21
C ASP A 17 -8.91 -16.74 13.43
N PRO A 18 -9.70 -16.21 14.39
CA PRO A 18 -9.13 -15.61 15.58
C PRO A 18 -8.29 -16.67 16.31
N PRO A 19 -7.18 -16.27 16.96
CA PRO A 19 -6.39 -17.20 17.73
C PRO A 19 -7.29 -17.88 18.75
N ILE A 20 -7.36 -19.22 18.68
CA ILE A 20 -8.03 -20.06 19.66
C ILE A 20 -7.45 -19.69 21.02
N ARG A 21 -8.24 -19.02 21.87
CA ARG A 21 -7.90 -18.86 23.28
C ARG A 21 -7.84 -20.26 23.86
N HIS A 22 -6.63 -20.79 24.10
CA HIS A 22 -6.47 -21.92 24.99
C HIS A 22 -6.93 -21.49 26.39
N HIS A 23 -8.22 -21.67 26.67
CA HIS A 23 -8.68 -21.81 28.05
C HIS A 23 -8.19 -23.17 28.52
N GLN A 24 -7.09 -23.17 29.28
CA GLN A 24 -6.81 -24.24 30.22
C GLN A 24 -7.95 -24.26 31.24
N ILE A 25 -8.86 -25.23 31.10
CA ILE A 25 -9.77 -25.60 32.18
C ILE A 25 -9.67 -27.11 32.35
N GLY A 26 -9.09 -27.48 33.49
CA GLY A 26 -9.45 -28.60 34.35
C GLY A 26 -9.85 -29.93 33.72
N PHE A 27 -9.03 -30.94 33.98
CA PHE A 27 -9.43 -32.34 34.01
C PHE A 27 -10.74 -32.53 34.78
N HIS A 28 -11.75 -33.10 34.12
CA HIS A 28 -12.65 -34.06 34.76
C HIS A 28 -13.24 -35.02 33.73
N SER A 29 -13.07 -36.30 34.03
CA SER A 29 -13.51 -37.46 33.26
C SER A 29 -15.00 -37.71 33.39
N SER A 30 -15.71 -37.93 32.28
CA SER A 30 -16.81 -38.90 32.22
C SER A 30 -17.26 -39.22 30.78
N TYR A 31 -17.12 -40.50 30.42
CA TYR A 31 -17.95 -41.31 29.51
C TYR A 31 -18.31 -40.79 28.10
N TYR A 32 -17.64 -41.38 27.09
CA TYR A 32 -18.08 -41.36 25.69
C TYR A 32 -19.36 -42.18 25.49
N ARG A 33 -20.44 -41.52 25.04
CA ARG A 33 -21.55 -42.14 24.33
C ARG A 33 -21.50 -41.64 22.88
N SER A 34 -21.29 -42.58 21.96
CA SER A 34 -21.33 -42.36 20.51
C SER A 34 -22.76 -42.14 20.06
N GLU A 35 -23.09 -40.95 19.56
CA GLU A 35 -24.24 -40.73 18.70
C GLU A 35 -23.78 -40.13 17.37
N ARG A 36 -23.90 -40.95 16.32
CA ARG A 36 -23.84 -40.49 14.93
C ARG A 36 -25.11 -39.70 14.67
N PHE A 37 -24.98 -38.46 14.23
CA PHE A 37 -26.08 -37.74 13.59
C PHE A 37 -25.79 -37.66 12.09
N ASP A 38 -26.58 -38.42 11.33
CA ASP A 38 -26.69 -38.37 9.88
C ASP A 38 -27.13 -36.96 9.44
N TYR A 39 -26.33 -36.31 8.59
CA TYR A 39 -26.74 -35.09 7.91
C TYR A 39 -27.56 -35.46 6.66
N SER A 40 -28.86 -35.16 6.72
CA SER A 40 -29.74 -35.17 5.55
C SER A 40 -29.41 -33.99 4.61
N PRO A 41 -29.36 -34.20 3.27
CA PRO A 41 -28.95 -33.19 2.32
C PRO A 41 -30.16 -32.40 1.82
N ASP A 42 -30.64 -31.42 2.59
CA ASP A 42 -31.60 -30.45 2.05
C ASP A 42 -31.54 -29.12 2.83
N TYR A 43 -30.58 -28.29 2.43
CA TYR A 43 -30.62 -26.85 2.67
C TYR A 43 -30.07 -26.14 1.44
N GLN A 44 -30.81 -26.22 0.33
CA GLN A 44 -30.65 -25.30 -0.79
C GLN A 44 -31.12 -23.90 -0.34
N SER A 45 -30.22 -23.12 0.26
CA SER A 45 -30.45 -21.69 0.39
C SER A 45 -30.27 -21.05 -1.00
N LYS A 46 -31.38 -20.52 -1.53
CA LYS A 46 -31.45 -19.69 -2.73
C LYS A 46 -30.72 -18.37 -2.46
N TYR A 47 -29.40 -18.37 -2.58
CA TYR A 47 -28.66 -17.16 -2.94
C TYR A 47 -28.37 -17.24 -4.44
N LYS A 48 -29.10 -16.43 -5.21
CA LYS A 48 -28.70 -16.07 -6.57
C LYS A 48 -27.36 -15.34 -6.46
N GLU A 49 -26.26 -16.08 -6.60
CA GLU A 49 -24.96 -15.50 -6.92
C GLU A 49 -25.10 -14.80 -8.28
N ASN A 50 -25.17 -13.47 -8.24
CA ASN A 50 -24.82 -12.69 -9.41
C ASN A 50 -23.38 -13.08 -9.78
N LYS A 51 -23.22 -13.69 -10.96
CA LYS A 51 -21.93 -13.90 -11.64
C LYS A 51 -21.29 -12.56 -12.00
N HIS A 52 -20.85 -11.81 -10.99
CA HIS A 52 -19.66 -10.98 -11.14
C HIS A 52 -18.53 -11.83 -10.58
N THR A 53 -17.75 -12.40 -11.48
CA THR A 53 -16.47 -13.06 -11.19
C THR A 53 -15.74 -12.19 -10.17
N LYS A 54 -15.66 -12.65 -8.91
CA LYS A 54 -14.90 -11.95 -7.87
C LYS A 54 -13.51 -11.71 -8.45
N LEU A 55 -13.14 -10.44 -8.58
CA LEU A 55 -11.80 -9.98 -8.96
C LEU A 55 -10.79 -10.72 -8.05
N LYS A 56 -10.21 -11.82 -8.54
CA LYS A 56 -9.06 -12.45 -7.88
C LYS A 56 -7.84 -11.69 -8.36
N VAL A 57 -7.75 -10.44 -7.92
CA VAL A 57 -6.45 -9.77 -7.90
C VAL A 57 -5.84 -10.18 -6.58
N LEU A 58 -5.04 -11.25 -6.60
CA LEU A 58 -4.16 -11.59 -5.48
C LEU A 58 -3.04 -10.55 -5.47
N GLU A 59 -3.42 -9.31 -5.16
CA GLU A 59 -2.48 -8.21 -5.06
C GLU A 59 -1.58 -8.48 -3.86
N PRO A 60 -0.26 -8.36 -4.03
CA PRO A 60 0.65 -8.76 -2.99
C PRO A 60 0.43 -7.87 -1.77
N GLN A 61 0.17 -8.51 -0.65
CA GLN A 61 0.29 -7.89 0.66
C GLN A 61 1.74 -7.45 0.85
N ARG A 62 1.95 -6.21 1.25
CA ARG A 62 3.27 -5.57 1.23
C ARG A 62 3.48 -4.75 2.49
N LEU A 63 4.75 -4.61 2.83
CA LEU A 63 5.24 -3.65 3.81
C LEU A 63 5.98 -2.55 3.05
N ILE A 64 5.59 -1.30 3.26
CA ILE A 64 6.30 -0.13 2.72
C ILE A 64 6.93 0.64 3.87
N ILE A 65 8.18 1.04 3.69
CA ILE A 65 8.90 1.91 4.62
C ILE A 65 9.19 3.23 3.89
N LEU A 66 8.85 4.33 4.53
CA LEU A 66 9.05 5.69 4.06
C LEU A 66 9.93 6.48 5.03
N GLY A 67 10.82 7.30 4.48
CA GLY A 67 11.67 8.23 5.23
C GLY A 67 11.48 9.66 4.77
N ASP A 68 11.23 10.55 5.72
CA ASP A 68 11.12 12.00 5.48
C ASP A 68 12.46 12.69 5.73
N GLU A 69 13.47 12.38 4.91
CA GLU A 69 14.76 13.05 4.98
C GLU A 69 14.87 14.08 3.84
N PRO A 70 15.00 15.40 4.11
CA PRO A 70 14.82 16.46 3.12
C PRO A 70 15.66 16.34 1.84
N ARG A 71 16.83 15.70 1.93
CA ARG A 71 17.74 15.51 0.79
C ARG A 71 17.74 14.09 0.24
N ASN A 72 17.19 13.13 0.99
CA ASN A 72 17.25 11.71 0.64
C ASN A 72 15.98 10.99 1.11
N PRO A 73 14.80 11.38 0.58
CA PRO A 73 13.56 10.76 0.99
C PRO A 73 13.61 9.28 0.57
N PHE A 74 13.23 8.40 1.49
CA PHE A 74 13.37 6.96 1.30
C PHE A 74 12.02 6.33 1.00
N TYR A 75 11.98 5.43 0.01
CA TYR A 75 10.88 4.50 -0.20
C TYR A 75 11.49 3.12 -0.42
N GLY A 76 11.01 2.14 0.36
CA GLY A 76 11.32 0.73 0.16
C GLY A 76 10.04 -0.10 0.27
N ALA A 77 9.86 -1.02 -0.67
CA ALA A 77 8.81 -2.02 -0.63
C ALA A 77 9.41 -3.39 -0.30
N TYR A 78 8.75 -4.12 0.60
CA TYR A 78 9.21 -5.39 1.14
C TYR A 78 8.07 -6.41 1.09
N GLN A 79 8.46 -7.69 1.05
CA GLN A 79 7.51 -8.79 1.21
C GLN A 79 6.80 -8.68 2.55
N LEU A 80 5.59 -9.25 2.64
CA LEU A 80 4.86 -9.28 3.89
C LEU A 80 5.67 -10.08 4.93
N PRO A 81 5.92 -9.53 6.13
CA PRO A 81 6.53 -10.29 7.20
C PRO A 81 5.72 -11.55 7.49
N SER A 82 6.38 -12.68 7.77
CA SER A 82 5.67 -13.94 8.10
C SER A 82 4.74 -13.80 9.30
N SER A 83 5.06 -12.87 10.21
CA SER A 83 4.25 -12.53 11.37
C SER A 83 2.96 -11.79 11.01
N ARG A 84 2.88 -11.15 9.83
CA ARG A 84 1.81 -10.22 9.41
C ARG A 84 1.63 -9.01 10.34
N TYR A 85 2.64 -8.71 11.15
CA TYR A 85 2.69 -7.54 12.03
C TYR A 85 3.81 -6.59 11.60
N PHE A 86 3.76 -5.37 12.13
CA PHE A 86 4.85 -4.43 11.98
C PHE A 86 6.18 -4.98 12.53
N PRO A 87 7.34 -4.58 11.96
CA PRO A 87 8.65 -4.99 12.45
C PRO A 87 8.83 -4.66 13.94
N LYS A 88 9.12 -5.66 14.76
CA LYS A 88 9.50 -5.45 16.16
C LYS A 88 10.99 -5.21 16.23
N LEU A 89 11.38 -4.05 16.77
CA LEU A 89 12.78 -3.69 16.98
C LEU A 89 13.18 -4.02 18.42
N ASP A 90 14.48 -4.24 18.63
CA ASP A 90 15.05 -4.39 19.97
C ASP A 90 14.83 -3.11 20.78
N GLY A 91 14.32 -3.25 22.01
CA GLY A 91 14.05 -2.15 22.93
C GLY A 91 15.30 -1.34 23.31
N ASN A 92 16.50 -1.87 23.08
CA ASN A 92 17.77 -1.19 23.31
C ASN A 92 18.14 -0.17 22.22
N LEU A 93 17.36 -0.05 21.14
CA LEU A 93 17.72 0.78 19.98
C LEU A 93 17.29 2.25 20.08
N ASP A 94 16.79 2.71 21.24
CA ASP A 94 16.21 4.06 21.43
C ASP A 94 15.17 4.43 20.36
N ILE A 95 14.45 3.42 19.84
CA ILE A 95 13.37 3.60 18.86
C ILE A 95 12.06 3.22 19.52
N ILE A 96 11.10 4.13 19.48
CA ILE A 96 9.73 3.89 19.95
C ILE A 96 8.78 4.02 18.77
N SER A 97 7.86 3.06 18.67
CA SER A 97 6.78 3.09 17.70
C SER A 97 5.52 3.71 18.28
N THR A 98 4.70 4.32 17.41
CA THR A 98 3.31 4.67 17.74
C THR A 98 2.48 3.42 18.04
N SER A 99 1.30 3.60 18.65
CA SER A 99 0.40 2.50 19.03
C SER A 99 -0.36 1.93 17.84
N GLU A 100 -0.49 0.61 17.77
CA GLU A 100 -1.42 -0.11 16.89
C GLU A 100 -2.60 -0.60 17.74
N LYS A 101 -3.81 -0.07 17.48
CA LYS A 101 -5.05 -0.55 18.12
C LYS A 101 -6.04 -1.19 17.16
N ASP A 102 -5.77 -1.12 15.86
CA ASP A 102 -6.63 -1.70 14.86
C ASP A 102 -6.17 -3.12 14.51
N TYR A 103 -6.97 -4.11 14.91
CA TYR A 103 -6.77 -5.52 14.61
C TYR A 103 -7.70 -5.91 13.44
N GLY A 104 -7.51 -5.28 12.29
CA GLY A 104 -8.32 -5.49 11.09
C GLY A 104 -7.52 -5.69 9.80
N SER A 105 -8.23 -6.05 8.73
CA SER A 105 -7.75 -6.03 7.35
C SER A 105 -7.67 -4.60 6.81
N GLY A 106 -6.83 -4.35 5.81
CA GLY A 106 -6.68 -3.04 5.16
C GLY A 106 -5.27 -2.50 5.32
N THR A 107 -5.15 -1.19 5.20
CA THR A 107 -3.86 -0.49 5.31
C THR A 107 -3.67 0.05 6.71
N LYS A 108 -2.61 -0.38 7.39
CA LYS A 108 -2.22 0.11 8.70
C LYS A 108 -0.97 0.98 8.58
N VAL A 109 -0.80 1.91 9.51
CA VAL A 109 0.33 2.83 9.52
C VAL A 109 0.93 2.94 10.92
N MET A 110 2.25 2.95 10.99
CA MET A 110 3.01 3.11 12.22
C MET A 110 4.19 4.03 11.99
N ALA A 111 4.49 4.92 12.93
CA ALA A 111 5.71 5.72 12.92
C ALA A 111 6.70 5.16 13.95
N TYR A 112 7.97 5.10 13.57
CA TYR A 112 9.09 4.71 14.42
C TYR A 112 9.98 5.92 14.60
N CYS A 113 10.09 6.41 15.83
CA CYS A 113 10.77 7.64 16.15
C CYS A 113 11.92 7.41 17.13
N SER A 114 12.97 8.22 17.00
CA SER A 114 14.13 8.18 17.90
C SER A 114 14.62 9.60 18.22
N PRO A 115 15.03 9.87 19.47
CA PRO A 115 15.69 11.12 19.83
C PRO A 115 17.19 11.12 19.52
N THR A 116 17.80 9.95 19.29
CA THR A 116 19.25 9.77 19.13
C THR A 116 19.67 9.31 17.74
N LEU A 117 18.77 8.69 16.98
CA LEU A 117 19.01 8.20 15.63
C LEU A 117 18.42 9.12 14.56
N SER A 118 19.12 9.25 13.43
CA SER A 118 18.55 9.88 12.23
C SER A 118 17.51 8.97 11.57
N THR A 119 16.67 9.54 10.71
CA THR A 119 15.71 8.78 9.89
C THR A 119 16.37 7.66 9.11
N THR A 120 17.55 7.89 8.51
CA THR A 120 18.34 6.87 7.80
C THR A 120 18.68 5.68 8.70
N LYS A 121 19.18 5.95 9.92
CA LYS A 121 19.55 4.90 10.87
C LYS A 121 18.35 4.12 11.37
N ILE A 122 17.21 4.78 11.58
CA ILE A 122 15.95 4.10 11.92
C ILE A 122 15.55 3.14 10.79
N ILE A 123 15.63 3.60 9.53
CA ILE A 123 15.33 2.79 8.35
C ILE A 123 16.29 1.60 8.26
N GLU A 124 17.60 1.78 8.41
CA GLU A 124 18.58 0.69 8.43
C GLU A 124 18.20 -0.42 9.43
N LYS A 125 17.66 -0.06 10.59
CA LYS A 125 17.17 -1.04 11.57
C LYS A 125 15.87 -1.71 11.15
N LEU A 126 14.94 -0.98 10.53
CA LEU A 126 13.66 -1.51 10.06
C LEU A 126 13.80 -2.46 8.87
N VAL A 127 14.74 -2.19 7.96
CA VAL A 127 14.96 -3.01 6.76
C VAL A 127 15.74 -4.29 7.06
N HIS A 128 16.44 -4.35 8.20
CA HIS A 128 17.21 -5.53 8.58
C HIS A 128 16.28 -6.74 8.75
N GLY A 129 16.56 -7.81 8.00
CA GLY A 129 15.73 -9.03 7.98
C GLY A 129 14.47 -8.93 7.12
N GLN A 130 14.21 -7.80 6.46
CA GLN A 130 13.15 -7.68 5.47
C GLN A 130 13.64 -8.12 4.09
N ILE A 131 12.76 -8.75 3.31
CA ILE A 131 13.08 -9.17 1.94
C ILE A 131 12.59 -8.06 0.99
N PRO A 132 13.50 -7.30 0.35
CA PRO A 132 13.12 -6.22 -0.55
C PRO A 132 12.45 -6.79 -1.80
N VAL A 133 11.47 -6.06 -2.31
CA VAL A 133 10.83 -6.35 -3.60
C VAL A 133 11.63 -5.62 -4.69
N THR A 134 12.70 -6.25 -5.15
CA THR A 134 13.57 -5.67 -6.19
C THR A 134 13.03 -5.99 -7.57
N LYS A 135 12.13 -5.13 -8.07
CA LYS A 135 11.40 -5.24 -9.34
C LYS A 135 10.48 -6.47 -9.40
N THR A 136 9.37 -6.25 -10.11
CA THR A 136 8.37 -7.23 -10.57
C THR A 136 8.85 -8.65 -10.31
N HIS A 137 8.47 -9.21 -9.15
CA HIS A 137 8.54 -10.65 -9.00
C HIS A 137 7.91 -11.22 -10.26
N GLU A 138 8.58 -12.19 -10.86
CA GLU A 138 7.97 -13.16 -11.77
C GLU A 138 6.65 -13.55 -11.13
N ILE A 139 5.59 -12.84 -11.51
CA ILE A 139 4.23 -13.21 -11.20
C ILE A 139 4.16 -14.53 -11.95
N ASP A 140 4.06 -15.61 -11.18
CA ASP A 140 3.93 -16.96 -11.72
C ASP A 140 2.97 -16.88 -12.92
N PRO A 141 3.39 -17.24 -14.15
CA PRO A 141 2.51 -17.19 -15.31
C PRO A 141 1.18 -17.92 -15.07
N ASP A 142 1.16 -18.90 -14.15
CA ASP A 142 -0.02 -19.66 -13.73
C ASP A 142 -0.92 -18.89 -12.74
N SER A 143 -0.45 -17.80 -12.16
CA SER A 143 -1.24 -16.89 -11.31
C SER A 143 -2.06 -15.87 -12.11
N ASN A 144 -1.87 -15.82 -13.43
CA ASN A 144 -2.69 -15.02 -14.31
C ASN A 144 -4.16 -15.47 -14.27
N SER A 145 -5.06 -14.51 -14.29
CA SER A 145 -6.47 -14.79 -14.57
C SER A 145 -6.61 -15.39 -15.97
N ILE A 146 -7.67 -16.19 -16.16
CA ILE A 146 -8.01 -16.76 -17.47
C ILE A 146 -8.10 -15.65 -18.54
N SER A 147 -8.58 -14.45 -18.17
CA SER A 147 -8.66 -13.28 -19.06
C SER A 147 -7.28 -12.79 -19.50
N GLU A 148 -6.35 -12.65 -18.56
CA GLU A 148 -4.96 -12.22 -18.84
C GLU A 148 -4.24 -13.25 -19.73
N GLN A 149 -4.38 -14.55 -19.44
CA GLN A 149 -3.79 -15.61 -20.27
C GLN A 149 -4.34 -15.60 -21.70
N GLN A 150 -5.66 -15.42 -21.86
CA GLN A 150 -6.29 -15.32 -23.17
C GLN A 150 -5.85 -14.08 -23.93
N CYS A 151 -5.77 -12.94 -23.24
CA CYS A 151 -5.29 -11.69 -23.82
C CYS A 151 -3.83 -11.82 -24.27
N TRP A 152 -2.96 -12.37 -23.42
CA TRP A 152 -1.55 -12.60 -23.74
C TRP A 152 -1.38 -13.46 -24.98
N LYS A 153 -2.12 -14.58 -25.07
CA LYS A 153 -2.08 -15.45 -26.25
C LYS A 153 -2.46 -14.71 -27.54
N LEU A 154 -3.46 -13.84 -27.50
CA LEU A 154 -3.88 -13.06 -28.68
C LEU A 154 -2.81 -12.05 -29.09
N ILE A 155 -2.19 -11.37 -28.13
CA ILE A 155 -1.13 -10.40 -28.36
C ILE A 155 0.09 -11.09 -28.98
N LEU A 156 0.51 -12.22 -28.41
CA LEU A 156 1.64 -12.98 -28.89
C LEU A 156 1.45 -13.46 -30.34
N LEU A 157 0.29 -14.03 -30.67
CA LEU A 157 -0.04 -14.45 -32.04
C LEU A 157 -0.01 -13.28 -33.05
N GLN A 158 -0.47 -12.11 -32.64
CA GLN A 158 -0.41 -10.91 -33.49
C GLN A 158 1.02 -10.42 -33.67
N TRP A 159 1.79 -10.40 -32.59
CA TRP A 159 3.19 -9.99 -32.60
C TRP A 159 4.06 -10.89 -33.46
N GLU A 160 3.97 -12.21 -33.30
CA GLU A 160 4.72 -13.20 -34.09
C GLU A 160 4.41 -13.08 -35.58
N LYS A 161 3.12 -12.91 -35.91
CA LYS A 161 2.69 -12.72 -37.29
C LYS A 161 3.35 -11.51 -37.92
N ILE A 162 3.46 -10.38 -37.21
CA ILE A 162 4.02 -9.14 -37.77
C ILE A 162 5.55 -9.18 -37.75
N SER A 163 6.16 -9.72 -36.69
CA SER A 163 7.60 -9.86 -36.53
C SER A 163 8.23 -10.73 -37.63
N GLY A 164 7.50 -11.75 -38.09
CA GLY A 164 7.91 -12.61 -39.21
C GLY A 164 8.08 -11.88 -40.55
N PHE A 165 7.61 -10.63 -40.68
CA PHE A 165 7.72 -9.83 -41.92
C PHE A 165 8.91 -8.86 -41.95
N GLN A 166 9.90 -8.99 -41.03
CA GLN A 166 11.11 -8.15 -40.98
C GLN A 166 10.84 -6.64 -41.02
N THR A 167 10.07 -6.13 -40.08
CA THR A 167 9.91 -4.68 -39.90
C THR A 167 11.10 -4.09 -39.14
N GLN A 168 11.76 -3.07 -39.71
CA GLN A 168 12.75 -2.27 -38.99
C GLN A 168 12.05 -1.35 -37.98
N GLY A 169 12.13 -1.69 -36.69
CA GLY A 169 11.65 -0.85 -35.58
C GLY A 169 10.70 -1.56 -34.61
N PRO A 170 10.35 -0.90 -33.50
CA PRO A 170 9.44 -1.46 -32.50
C PRO A 170 8.05 -1.70 -33.10
N ILE A 171 7.50 -2.91 -32.91
CA ILE A 171 6.18 -3.26 -33.42
C ILE A 171 5.12 -2.81 -32.42
N GLU A 172 4.41 -1.75 -32.77
CA GLU A 172 3.25 -1.28 -32.01
C GLU A 172 1.96 -1.98 -32.49
N LEU A 173 1.33 -2.68 -31.57
CA LEU A 173 0.06 -3.37 -31.76
C LEU A 173 -1.09 -2.50 -31.30
N ALA A 174 -2.17 -2.49 -32.08
CA ALA A 174 -3.44 -1.98 -31.59
C ALA A 174 -4.03 -2.95 -30.56
N GLN A 175 -4.64 -2.40 -29.50
CA GLN A 175 -5.41 -3.20 -28.55
C GLN A 175 -6.45 -4.07 -29.26
N ASN A 176 -6.42 -5.38 -28.97
CA ASN A 176 -7.46 -6.31 -29.38
C ASN A 176 -8.73 -6.10 -28.55
N GLU A 177 -9.91 -6.11 -29.16
CA GLU A 177 -11.19 -5.90 -28.47
C GLU A 177 -11.49 -6.93 -27.37
N LYS A 178 -10.89 -8.12 -27.45
CA LYS A 178 -10.99 -9.16 -26.42
C LYS A 178 -10.07 -8.94 -25.23
N CYS A 179 -9.10 -8.04 -25.36
CA CYS A 179 -8.20 -7.64 -24.28
C CYS A 179 -8.75 -6.40 -23.58
N SER A 180 -9.05 -6.50 -22.30
CA SER A 180 -9.38 -5.32 -21.50
C SER A 180 -8.14 -4.44 -21.29
N SER A 181 -8.34 -3.12 -21.11
CA SER A 181 -7.24 -2.22 -20.71
C SER A 181 -6.53 -2.71 -19.44
N ARG A 182 -7.30 -3.29 -18.51
CA ARG A 182 -6.80 -3.85 -17.27
C ARG A 182 -5.82 -5.00 -17.52
N ASP A 183 -6.21 -5.97 -18.34
CA ASP A 183 -5.38 -7.15 -18.60
C ASP A 183 -4.08 -6.75 -19.30
N ILE A 184 -4.13 -5.79 -20.23
CA ILE A 184 -2.93 -5.27 -20.89
C ILE A 184 -1.99 -4.61 -19.89
N ILE A 185 -2.49 -3.76 -19.00
CA ILE A 185 -1.67 -3.08 -18.00
C ILE A 185 -1.12 -4.05 -16.96
N SER A 186 -1.91 -5.06 -16.56
CA SER A 186 -1.45 -6.13 -15.68
C SER A 186 -0.32 -6.92 -16.31
N LEU A 187 -0.46 -7.35 -17.57
CA LEU A 187 0.60 -8.04 -18.33
C LEU A 187 1.85 -7.16 -18.50
N ALA A 188 1.67 -5.85 -18.67
CA ALA A 188 2.78 -4.90 -18.72
C ALA A 188 3.52 -4.82 -17.38
N ASN A 189 2.78 -4.79 -16.27
CA ASN A 189 3.34 -4.85 -14.92
C ASN A 189 4.07 -6.17 -14.63
N GLN A 190 3.75 -7.24 -15.36
CA GLN A 190 4.49 -8.51 -15.31
C GLN A 190 5.74 -8.52 -16.20
N GLY A 191 5.97 -7.46 -16.99
CA GLY A 191 7.10 -7.36 -17.92
C GLY A 191 6.90 -8.12 -19.23
N LEU A 192 5.69 -8.63 -19.51
CA LEU A 192 5.40 -9.43 -20.72
C LEU A 192 5.20 -8.55 -21.97
N LEU A 193 4.78 -7.30 -21.78
CA LEU A 193 4.58 -6.33 -22.86
C LEU A 193 4.88 -4.91 -22.38
N SER A 194 4.96 -3.96 -23.31
CA SER A 194 5.03 -2.53 -23.00
C SER A 194 3.74 -1.82 -23.40
N VAL A 195 3.36 -0.78 -22.64
CA VAL A 195 2.21 0.07 -22.97
C VAL A 195 2.69 1.39 -23.59
N THR A 196 2.04 1.82 -24.66
CA THR A 196 2.28 3.13 -25.29
C THR A 196 1.00 3.99 -25.29
N GLY A 197 1.14 5.24 -25.72
CA GLY A 197 0.05 6.21 -25.76
C GLY A 197 -0.27 6.82 -24.40
N ILE A 198 -1.52 7.25 -24.21
CA ILE A 198 -1.96 8.03 -23.05
C ILE A 198 -1.87 7.24 -21.72
N TYR A 199 -1.97 5.91 -21.79
CA TYR A 199 -1.94 5.04 -20.61
C TYR A 199 -0.56 4.47 -20.29
N SER A 200 0.49 4.86 -21.02
CA SER A 200 1.88 4.44 -20.76
C SER A 200 2.32 4.69 -19.30
N LYS A 201 1.85 5.78 -18.68
CA LYS A 201 2.16 6.13 -17.28
C LYS A 201 1.56 5.18 -16.23
N LEU A 202 0.64 4.31 -16.63
CA LEU A 202 0.01 3.32 -15.75
C LEU A 202 0.79 2.01 -15.67
N ALA A 203 1.78 1.83 -16.53
CA ALA A 203 2.57 0.62 -16.63
C ALA A 203 4.06 0.94 -16.49
N PRO A 204 4.90 -0.05 -16.13
CA PRO A 204 6.34 0.10 -16.22
C PRO A 204 6.78 0.44 -17.64
N GLU A 205 7.81 1.28 -17.75
CA GLU A 205 8.60 1.35 -18.99
C GLU A 205 9.36 0.05 -19.17
N SER A 206 9.16 -0.64 -20.29
CA SER A 206 9.96 -1.81 -20.63
C SER A 206 11.04 -1.47 -21.65
N LYS A 207 12.17 -2.17 -21.52
CA LYS A 207 13.30 -2.11 -22.45
C LYS A 207 13.58 -3.53 -22.92
N GLY A 208 13.31 -3.82 -24.18
CA GLY A 208 13.52 -5.14 -24.75
C GLY A 208 12.75 -5.32 -26.04
N ASP A 209 12.98 -6.46 -26.69
CA ASP A 209 12.21 -6.92 -27.84
C ASP A 209 10.96 -7.65 -27.36
N ILE A 210 9.99 -6.87 -26.86
CA ILE A 210 8.69 -7.38 -26.40
C ILE A 210 7.55 -6.65 -27.11
N PRO A 211 6.34 -7.23 -27.16
CA PRO A 211 5.20 -6.57 -27.78
C PRO A 211 4.91 -5.20 -27.16
N ILE A 212 4.69 -4.18 -27.99
CA ILE A 212 4.23 -2.87 -27.54
C ILE A 212 2.76 -2.74 -27.89
N VAL A 213 1.91 -2.39 -26.93
CA VAL A 213 0.46 -2.30 -27.12
C VAL A 213 -0.06 -0.90 -26.81
N ASN A 214 -0.81 -0.33 -27.75
CA ASN A 214 -1.48 0.95 -27.57
C ASN A 214 -2.90 0.73 -27.04
N VAL A 215 -3.10 1.08 -25.76
CA VAL A 215 -4.38 0.97 -25.07
C VAL A 215 -5.30 2.11 -25.51
N LYS A 216 -6.42 1.77 -26.14
CA LYS A 216 -7.40 2.72 -26.69
C LYS A 216 -8.66 2.82 -25.86
N SER A 217 -9.07 1.74 -25.21
CA SER A 217 -10.29 1.77 -24.40
C SER A 217 -10.09 2.59 -23.15
N GLN A 218 -11.12 3.37 -22.85
CA GLN A 218 -11.21 4.13 -21.61
C GLN A 218 -11.07 3.20 -20.41
N LEU A 219 -10.17 3.54 -19.49
CA LEU A 219 -9.91 2.77 -18.29
C LEU A 219 -10.41 3.53 -17.06
N ALA A 220 -11.31 2.93 -16.29
CA ALA A 220 -11.68 3.44 -14.99
C ALA A 220 -10.75 2.86 -13.92
N LEU A 221 -10.43 3.65 -12.88
CA LEU A 221 -9.55 3.17 -11.80
C LEU A 221 -10.14 1.95 -11.08
N LYS A 222 -11.48 1.87 -10.97
CA LYS A 222 -12.18 0.71 -10.39
C LYS A 222 -11.94 -0.61 -11.13
N ASP A 223 -11.51 -0.55 -12.39
CA ASP A 223 -11.18 -1.74 -13.16
C ASP A 223 -9.79 -2.28 -12.76
N MET A 224 -8.97 -1.44 -12.14
CA MET A 224 -7.61 -1.77 -11.67
C MET A 224 -7.50 -1.93 -10.15
N VAL A 225 -8.33 -1.21 -9.40
CA VAL A 225 -8.22 -1.06 -7.94
C VAL A 225 -9.53 -1.44 -7.29
N SER A 226 -9.46 -2.36 -6.34
CA SER A 226 -10.59 -2.77 -5.49
C SER A 226 -10.72 -1.90 -4.24
N GLY A 227 -11.88 -1.96 -3.58
CA GLY A 227 -12.15 -1.20 -2.35
C GLY A 227 -11.06 -1.35 -1.27
N PRO A 228 -10.61 -2.56 -0.89
CA PRO A 228 -9.56 -2.74 0.10
C PRO A 228 -8.22 -2.07 -0.26
N GLN A 229 -7.92 -1.91 -1.55
CA GLN A 229 -6.70 -1.24 -2.02
C GLN A 229 -6.81 0.28 -1.92
N LEU A 230 -8.01 0.83 -1.85
CA LEU A 230 -8.24 2.26 -1.68
C LEU A 230 -8.06 2.63 -0.20
N TYR A 231 -6.93 3.23 0.13
CA TYR A 231 -6.61 3.57 1.51
C TYR A 231 -7.25 4.89 1.95
N ALA A 232 -7.11 5.94 1.13
CA ALA A 232 -7.59 7.27 1.47
C ALA A 232 -8.01 8.05 0.23
N ALA A 233 -8.91 9.02 0.40
CA ALA A 233 -9.27 9.97 -0.64
C ALA A 233 -9.34 11.39 -0.07
N LYS A 234 -8.99 12.36 -0.91
CA LYS A 234 -9.16 13.77 -0.62
C LYS A 234 -9.71 14.49 -1.83
N ARG A 235 -10.66 15.39 -1.58
CA ARG A 235 -11.09 16.37 -2.57
C ARG A 235 -10.51 17.73 -2.23
N VAL A 236 -9.85 18.36 -3.20
CA VAL A 236 -9.36 19.74 -3.13
C VAL A 236 -9.93 20.49 -4.32
N ARG A 237 -10.91 21.37 -4.07
CA ARG A 237 -11.67 22.08 -5.11
C ARG A 237 -12.33 21.09 -6.10
N ASN A 238 -11.92 21.13 -7.37
CA ASN A 238 -12.43 20.25 -8.43
C ASN A 238 -11.53 19.03 -8.67
N ILE A 239 -10.41 18.90 -7.96
CA ILE A 239 -9.52 17.76 -8.08
C ILE A 239 -9.83 16.75 -6.98
N GLN A 240 -10.01 15.49 -7.39
CA GLN A 240 -10.06 14.36 -6.49
C GLN A 240 -8.70 13.66 -6.53
N LYS A 241 -8.20 13.28 -5.36
CA LYS A 241 -6.99 12.49 -5.18
C LYS A 241 -7.29 11.27 -4.35
N VAL A 242 -6.70 10.14 -4.72
CA VAL A 242 -6.79 8.89 -3.96
C VAL A 242 -5.40 8.32 -3.71
N LEU A 243 -5.21 7.75 -2.54
CA LEU A 243 -4.04 6.95 -2.18
C LEU A 243 -4.45 5.49 -2.22
N VAL A 244 -3.82 4.74 -3.12
CA VAL A 244 -4.19 3.35 -3.44
C VAL A 244 -2.97 2.43 -3.42
N TRP A 245 -3.20 1.16 -3.13
CA TRP A 245 -2.27 0.08 -3.40
C TRP A 245 -2.43 -0.40 -4.84
N TYR A 246 -1.50 -0.01 -5.70
CA TYR A 246 -1.47 -0.36 -7.11
C TYR A 246 -0.28 -1.26 -7.39
N PHE A 247 -0.53 -2.51 -7.80
CA PHE A 247 0.50 -3.54 -7.98
C PHE A 247 1.41 -3.74 -6.75
N GLY A 248 0.84 -3.66 -5.55
CA GLY A 248 1.59 -3.77 -4.29
C GLY A 248 2.37 -2.52 -3.87
N HIS A 249 2.28 -1.42 -4.62
CA HIS A 249 2.95 -0.16 -4.32
C HIS A 249 1.94 0.95 -4.01
N LEU A 250 2.27 1.82 -3.06
CA LEU A 250 1.48 3.03 -2.82
C LEU A 250 1.61 4.00 -3.98
N GLN A 251 0.48 4.39 -4.55
CA GLN A 251 0.37 5.38 -5.62
C GLN A 251 -0.69 6.41 -5.28
N ILE A 252 -0.45 7.65 -5.71
CA ILE A 252 -1.44 8.72 -5.71
C ILE A 252 -1.98 8.83 -7.12
N PHE A 253 -3.30 8.73 -7.25
CA PHE A 253 -4.00 9.06 -8.48
C PHE A 253 -4.79 10.33 -8.29
N GLU A 254 -4.88 11.13 -9.34
CA GLU A 254 -5.70 12.33 -9.39
C GLU A 254 -6.60 12.37 -10.63
N ARG A 255 -7.75 13.03 -10.50
CA ARG A 255 -8.63 13.38 -11.60
C ARG A 255 -9.32 14.71 -11.34
N ASP A 256 -9.74 15.40 -12.41
CA ASP A 256 -10.81 16.36 -12.28
C ASP A 256 -12.12 15.62 -11.99
N ILE A 257 -12.99 16.18 -11.15
CA ILE A 257 -14.26 15.57 -10.77
C ILE A 257 -15.22 15.36 -11.95
N LYS A 258 -15.02 16.11 -13.05
CA LYS A 258 -15.78 15.94 -14.30
C LYS A 258 -15.16 14.90 -15.23
N ASP A 259 -13.91 14.54 -14.98
CA ASP A 259 -13.19 13.57 -15.79
C ASP A 259 -13.42 12.16 -15.28
N TYR A 260 -13.40 11.22 -16.22
CA TYR A 260 -13.52 9.80 -15.93
C TYR A 260 -12.17 9.15 -15.64
N SER A 261 -11.11 9.68 -16.25
CA SER A 261 -9.78 9.09 -16.23
C SER A 261 -9.01 9.55 -15.00
N TRP A 262 -8.40 8.58 -14.33
CA TRP A 262 -7.46 8.82 -13.24
C TRP A 262 -6.03 8.79 -13.77
N TRP A 263 -5.22 9.72 -13.30
CA TRP A 263 -3.81 9.83 -13.70
C TRP A 263 -2.91 9.71 -12.48
N PRO A 264 -1.82 8.94 -12.56
CA PRO A 264 -0.91 8.80 -11.45
C PRO A 264 -0.10 10.09 -11.29
N THR A 265 -0.12 10.66 -10.09
CA THR A 265 0.76 11.77 -9.71
C THR A 265 2.13 11.25 -9.28
N THR A 266 2.16 10.05 -8.71
CA THR A 266 3.38 9.31 -8.38
C THR A 266 3.88 8.54 -9.60
N LYS A 267 5.19 8.24 -9.63
CA LYS A 267 5.80 7.47 -10.73
C LYS A 267 5.63 5.98 -10.48
N VAL A 268 4.90 5.30 -11.35
CA VAL A 268 4.84 3.83 -11.37
C VAL A 268 6.23 3.29 -11.77
N CYS A 269 6.74 2.30 -11.05
CA CYS A 269 8.03 1.63 -11.24
C CYS A 269 9.29 2.49 -11.02
N ALA A 270 9.13 3.68 -10.43
CA ALA A 270 10.21 4.51 -9.91
C ALA A 270 9.86 4.99 -8.50
N GLU A 271 9.35 4.07 -7.69
CA GLU A 271 8.75 4.34 -6.38
C GLU A 271 9.73 4.92 -5.37
N ASN A 272 11.02 4.64 -5.53
CA ASN A 272 12.09 5.27 -4.76
C ASN A 272 12.02 6.81 -4.79
N ASN A 273 11.49 7.40 -5.87
CA ASN A 273 11.30 8.84 -5.99
C ASN A 273 9.96 9.36 -5.43
N ASN A 274 9.06 8.46 -5.03
CA ASN A 274 7.71 8.83 -4.60
C ASN A 274 7.62 9.16 -3.11
N ALA A 275 8.65 8.85 -2.31
CA ALA A 275 8.66 9.04 -0.87
C ALA A 275 8.19 10.43 -0.44
N ALA A 276 8.80 11.50 -0.98
CA ALA A 276 8.48 12.86 -0.59
C ALA A 276 7.05 13.27 -0.98
N ILE A 277 6.56 12.89 -2.16
CA ILE A 277 5.20 13.24 -2.60
C ILE A 277 4.14 12.46 -1.80
N LEU A 278 4.40 11.17 -1.50
CA LEU A 278 3.54 10.34 -0.66
C LEU A 278 3.45 10.87 0.76
N LEU A 279 4.60 11.16 1.38
CA LEU A 279 4.65 11.71 2.75
C LEU A 279 3.98 13.07 2.82
N ASN A 280 4.20 13.95 1.84
CA ASN A 280 3.52 15.25 1.79
C ASN A 280 2.00 15.10 1.67
N PHE A 281 1.51 14.20 0.80
CA PHE A 281 0.07 13.95 0.67
C PHE A 281 -0.54 13.42 1.97
N MET A 282 0.08 12.40 2.58
CA MET A 282 -0.38 11.83 3.84
C MET A 282 -0.34 12.83 4.99
N ARG A 283 0.73 13.61 5.10
CA ARG A 283 0.93 14.58 6.19
C ARG A 283 0.05 15.82 6.03
N ARG A 284 0.03 16.44 4.85
CA ARG A 284 -0.60 17.76 4.63
C ARG A 284 -2.05 17.66 4.17
N ASP A 285 -2.33 16.79 3.20
CA ASP A 285 -3.65 16.75 2.56
C ASP A 285 -4.62 15.86 3.35
N LEU A 286 -4.12 14.72 3.85
CA LEU A 286 -4.89 13.78 4.68
C LEU A 286 -4.82 14.10 6.18
N GLY A 287 -3.77 14.81 6.63
CA GLY A 287 -3.57 15.08 8.06
C GLY A 287 -3.28 13.81 8.88
N LEU A 288 -2.78 12.75 8.24
CA LEU A 288 -2.63 11.42 8.83
C LEU A 288 -1.71 11.42 10.06
N PHE A 289 -0.71 12.29 10.09
CA PHE A 289 0.28 12.37 11.16
C PHE A 289 0.05 13.55 12.11
N ARG A 290 -1.10 14.23 12.06
CA ARG A 290 -1.33 15.47 12.82
C ARG A 290 -1.04 15.34 14.32
N ASP A 291 -1.57 14.30 14.95
CA ASP A 291 -1.40 14.11 16.40
C ASP A 291 0.06 13.83 16.77
N LEU A 292 0.81 13.13 15.90
CA LEU A 292 2.25 12.94 16.06
C LEU A 292 3.00 14.27 15.86
N ASP A 293 2.63 15.03 14.84
CA ASP A 293 3.27 16.30 14.48
C ASP A 293 3.09 17.36 15.56
N ASP A 294 1.90 17.43 16.17
CA ASP A 294 1.62 18.31 17.30
C ASP A 294 2.56 18.01 18.49
N LYS A 295 2.79 16.72 18.79
CA LYS A 295 3.71 16.28 19.86
C LYS A 295 5.17 16.63 19.54
N LEU A 296 5.61 16.36 18.31
CA LEU A 296 6.96 16.71 17.86
C LEU A 296 7.20 18.23 17.87
N GLN A 297 6.21 19.02 17.45
CA GLN A 297 6.30 20.48 17.42
C GLN A 297 6.33 21.09 18.82
N GLN A 298 5.49 20.62 19.75
CA GLN A 298 5.48 21.08 21.14
C GLN A 298 6.87 20.92 21.77
N PHE A 299 7.52 19.77 21.55
CA PHE A 299 8.87 19.54 22.06
C PHE A 299 9.94 20.37 21.36
N ALA A 300 9.87 20.55 20.05
CA ALA A 300 10.79 21.43 19.33
C ALA A 300 10.72 22.88 19.85
N LEU A 301 9.54 23.36 20.24
CA LEU A 301 9.36 24.67 20.87
C LEU A 301 9.98 24.73 22.28
N LEU A 302 9.82 23.66 23.07
CA LEU A 302 10.41 23.53 24.40
C LEU A 302 11.95 23.45 24.36
N GLU A 303 12.54 22.74 23.39
CA GLU A 303 14.01 22.70 23.20
C GLU A 303 14.54 24.10 22.86
N LYS A 304 13.87 24.83 21.96
CA LYS A 304 14.27 26.19 21.56
C LYS A 304 14.18 27.20 22.70
N SER A 305 13.18 27.09 23.58
CA SER A 305 13.06 28.00 24.72
C SER A 305 14.07 27.69 25.82
N ALA A 306 14.36 26.41 26.07
CA ALA A 306 15.39 25.98 27.03
C ALA A 306 16.80 26.47 26.62
N GLY A 307 17.14 26.40 25.33
CA GLY A 307 18.42 26.90 24.82
C GLY A 307 18.61 28.42 24.94
N LYS A 308 17.52 29.20 25.06
CA LYS A 308 17.59 30.65 25.31
C LYS A 308 17.77 31.01 26.79
N ASN A 309 17.36 30.12 27.70
CA ASN A 309 17.34 30.37 29.15
C ASN A 309 18.53 29.76 29.90
N GLN A 310 19.60 29.39 29.19
CA GLN A 310 20.78 28.67 29.71
C GLN A 310 21.69 29.49 30.65
N ALA A 311 21.17 30.59 31.21
CA ALA A 311 21.85 31.44 32.19
C ALA A 311 21.56 31.07 33.68
N TYR A 312 20.70 30.09 33.96
CA TYR A 312 20.42 29.62 35.33
C TYR A 312 20.66 28.11 35.47
N SER A 313 21.75 27.74 36.14
CA SER A 313 22.25 26.36 36.25
C SER A 313 22.09 25.81 37.67
N SER A 314 21.36 24.69 37.79
CA SER A 314 21.63 23.53 38.66
C SER A 314 20.39 22.62 38.77
N LEU A 315 19.18 23.19 38.86
CA LEU A 315 17.91 22.43 38.93
C LEU A 315 17.32 22.05 37.56
N VAL A 316 17.64 22.80 36.50
CA VAL A 316 17.16 22.56 35.12
C VAL A 316 17.72 21.26 34.50
N SER A 317 18.80 20.71 35.07
CA SER A 317 19.59 19.61 34.46
C SER A 317 18.87 18.24 34.46
N LEU A 318 18.09 17.90 35.50
CA LEU A 318 17.38 16.62 35.55
C LEU A 318 16.06 16.64 34.76
N GLU A 319 15.29 17.72 34.87
CA GLU A 319 14.05 17.88 34.09
C GLU A 319 14.34 17.99 32.59
N ALA A 320 15.41 18.69 32.18
CA ALA A 320 15.82 18.74 30.78
C ALA A 320 16.28 17.38 30.24
N LYS A 321 16.91 16.53 31.07
CA LYS A 321 17.35 15.17 30.69
C LYS A 321 16.19 14.20 30.48
N ASN A 322 15.07 14.37 31.19
CA ASN A 322 13.92 13.46 31.10
C ASN A 322 12.89 13.82 30.03
N LYS A 323 12.94 15.04 29.46
CA LYS A 323 12.00 15.51 28.43
C LYS A 323 11.93 14.63 27.17
N PRO A 324 13.06 14.15 26.59
CA PRO A 324 12.99 13.23 25.46
C PRO A 324 12.27 11.94 25.83
N ALA A 325 12.57 11.34 26.99
CA ALA A 325 11.93 10.10 27.44
C ALA A 325 10.42 10.27 27.66
N GLN A 326 10.00 11.40 28.25
CA GLN A 326 8.57 11.73 28.41
C GLN A 326 7.87 11.85 27.05
N LEU A 327 8.46 12.57 26.10
CA LEU A 327 7.89 12.66 24.76
C LEU A 327 7.85 11.30 24.06
N MET A 328 8.90 10.50 24.14
CA MET A 328 8.88 9.16 23.54
C MET A 328 7.76 8.30 24.15
N ALA A 329 7.51 8.42 25.45
CA ALA A 329 6.36 7.77 26.09
C ALA A 329 5.02 8.30 25.59
N GLU A 330 4.89 9.59 25.30
CA GLU A 330 3.68 10.16 24.67
C GLU A 330 3.51 9.67 23.23
N ILE A 331 4.58 9.65 22.42
CA ILE A 331 4.58 9.13 21.04
C ILE A 331 4.11 7.67 21.02
N SER A 332 4.53 6.86 22.00
CA SER A 332 4.11 5.45 22.09
C SER A 332 2.59 5.25 22.22
N ARG A 333 1.86 6.29 22.62
CA ARG A 333 0.41 6.29 22.80
C ARG A 333 -0.34 6.92 21.63
N VAL A 334 0.37 7.62 20.73
CA VAL A 334 -0.23 8.20 19.53
C VAL A 334 -0.72 7.07 18.63
N GLU A 335 -1.91 7.24 18.08
CA GLU A 335 -2.49 6.33 17.11
C GLU A 335 -2.58 7.02 15.77
N ILE A 336 -2.08 6.37 14.72
CA ILE A 336 -2.17 6.89 13.36
C ILE A 336 -3.35 6.21 12.69
N ARG A 337 -4.44 6.96 12.51
CA ARG A 337 -5.67 6.46 11.87
C ARG A 337 -6.05 7.36 10.71
N ASN A 338 -6.49 6.76 9.61
CA ASN A 338 -7.06 7.52 8.52
C ASN A 338 -8.49 7.95 8.90
N SER A 339 -8.69 9.23 9.18
CA SER A 339 -10.02 9.82 9.40
C SER A 339 -10.77 10.13 8.10
N ASN A 340 -10.09 10.04 6.95
CA ASN A 340 -10.66 10.23 5.61
C ASN A 340 -10.81 8.88 4.91
N GLU A 341 -11.47 7.93 5.57
CA GLU A 341 -11.76 6.65 4.94
C GLU A 341 -12.67 6.90 3.73
N PRO A 342 -12.24 6.48 2.53
CA PRO A 342 -12.89 6.90 1.31
C PRO A 342 -14.15 6.09 1.06
N ASN A 343 -15.23 6.77 0.65
CA ASN A 343 -16.38 6.08 0.07
C ASN A 343 -15.92 5.39 -1.23
N LEU A 344 -16.35 4.15 -1.46
CA LEU A 344 -16.07 3.40 -2.69
C LEU A 344 -16.54 4.15 -3.95
N ASP A 345 -17.53 5.04 -3.82
CA ASP A 345 -18.00 5.93 -4.89
C ASP A 345 -16.87 6.82 -5.48
N TYR A 346 -15.75 7.01 -4.78
CA TYR A 346 -14.58 7.68 -5.37
C TYR A 346 -13.99 6.91 -6.55
N LEU A 347 -14.10 5.58 -6.57
CA LEU A 347 -13.64 4.78 -7.70
C LEU A 347 -14.63 4.82 -8.87
N ASP A 348 -15.89 5.19 -8.61
CA ASP A 348 -16.89 5.27 -9.64
C ASP A 348 -16.69 6.49 -10.56
N PRO A 349 -16.99 6.32 -11.85
CA PRO A 349 -17.02 7.44 -12.76
C PRO A 349 -18.19 8.38 -12.42
N PRO A 350 -18.06 9.70 -12.66
CA PRO A 350 -19.17 10.62 -12.44
C PRO A 350 -20.40 10.22 -13.26
N PHE A 351 -21.58 10.22 -12.63
CA PHE A 351 -22.86 9.94 -13.28
C PHE A 351 -23.10 10.97 -14.39
N ARG A 352 -23.28 10.50 -15.63
CA ARG A 352 -23.89 11.31 -16.69
C ARG A 352 -25.39 11.29 -16.49
N HIS A 353 -25.98 12.44 -16.19
CA HIS A 353 -27.32 12.70 -16.69
C HIS A 353 -27.18 12.75 -18.22
N LYS A 354 -27.72 11.74 -18.90
CA LYS A 354 -27.91 11.76 -20.34
C LYS A 354 -29.03 12.70 -20.71
#